data_AF-A0A418AIN5-F1
#
_entry.id   AF-A0A418AIN5-F1
#
_cell.length_a   1.000
_cell.length_b   1.000
_cell.length_c   1.000
_cell.angle_alpha   90.00
_cell.angle_beta   90.00
_cell.angle_gamma   90.00
#
_symmetry.space_group_name_H-M   'P 1'
#
loop_
_entity.id
_entity.type
_entity.pdbx_description
1 polymer ?
#
loop_
_entity_poly.entity_id
_entity_poly.type
_entity_poly.pdbx_seq_one_letter_code
_entity_poly.pdbx_strand_id
1 'polypeptide(L)' 'YKGNVTVIGRHSDVALYSADLASMDIEGGGANVEYNPSDAQGYIRINATRLKAYHLVNKRS' A
#
# COMPACT_ATOMS: atom_id res chain seq x y z
N TYR A 1 26.71 -0.48 -13.52
CA TYR A 1 27.37 0.77 -14.02
C TYR A 1 28.38 1.21 -12.98
N LYS A 2 29.62 1.56 -13.39
CA LYS A 2 30.79 1.92 -12.55
C LYS A 2 30.65 1.60 -11.05
N GLY A 3 31.02 0.36 -10.68
CA GLY A 3 31.08 -0.09 -9.29
C GLY A 3 29.75 -0.46 -8.62
N ASN A 4 28.61 -0.19 -9.26
CA ASN A 4 27.29 -0.44 -8.68
C ASN A 4 26.47 -1.48 -9.46
N VAL A 5 25.67 -2.23 -8.70
CA VAL A 5 24.63 -3.13 -9.21
C VAL A 5 23.28 -2.41 -9.13
N THR A 6 22.53 -2.44 -10.22
CA THR A 6 21.18 -1.88 -10.28
C THR A 6 20.24 -2.98 -10.76
N VAL A 7 19.20 -3.23 -9.96
CA VAL A 7 18.15 -4.18 -10.35
C VAL A 7 17.20 -3.47 -11.31
N ILE A 8 17.12 -3.98 -12.54
CA ILE A 8 16.29 -3.39 -13.61
C ILE A 8 14.92 -4.08 -13.77
N GLY A 9 14.73 -5.23 -13.14
CA GLY A 9 13.50 -6.00 -13.23
C GLY A 9 13.55 -7.24 -12.36
N ARG A 10 12.38 -7.82 -12.08
CA ARG A 10 12.22 -9.05 -11.30
C ARG A 10 11.11 -9.92 -11.91
N HIS A 11 11.28 -11.24 -11.87
CA HIS A 11 10.28 -12.23 -12.24
C HIS A 11 10.28 -13.35 -11.21
N SER A 12 9.13 -13.98 -10.99
CA SER A 12 8.96 -15.19 -10.18
C SER A 12 7.69 -15.91 -10.62
N ASP A 13 7.76 -17.23 -10.74
CA ASP A 13 6.58 -18.06 -11.05
C ASP A 13 5.58 -18.10 -9.88
N VAL A 14 6.02 -17.70 -8.68
CA VAL A 14 5.21 -17.62 -7.46
C VAL A 14 5.23 -16.20 -6.88
N ALA A 15 4.99 -15.19 -7.73
CA ALA A 15 4.95 -13.79 -7.31
C ALA A 15 3.73 -13.49 -6.42
N LEU A 16 3.97 -12.79 -5.30
CA LEU A 16 2.90 -12.17 -4.49
C LEU A 16 2.49 -10.79 -5.04
N TYR A 17 3.22 -10.27 -6.01
CA TYR A 17 2.85 -9.05 -6.72
C TYR A 17 1.75 -9.34 -7.74
N SER A 18 0.69 -8.54 -7.72
CA SER A 18 -0.37 -8.56 -8.72
C SER A 18 -0.36 -7.23 -9.47
N ALA A 19 -0.11 -7.29 -10.78
CA ALA A 19 -0.09 -6.11 -11.65
C ALA A 19 -1.49 -5.48 -11.76
N ASP A 20 -2.53 -6.31 -11.83
CA ASP A 20 -3.92 -5.87 -11.93
C ASP A 20 -4.36 -5.11 -10.67
N LEU A 21 -4.02 -5.65 -9.49
CA LEU A 21 -4.33 -5.00 -8.21
C LEU A 21 -3.61 -3.66 -8.04
N ALA A 22 -2.38 -3.57 -8.54
CA ALA A 22 -1.57 -2.36 -8.46
C ALA A 22 -1.90 -1.34 -9.56
N SER A 23 -2.73 -1.72 -10.54
CA SER A 23 -3.07 -0.87 -11.67
C SER A 23 -4.06 0.23 -11.27
N MET A 24 -3.89 1.40 -11.88
CA MET A 24 -4.87 2.49 -11.79
C MET A 24 -5.81 2.51 -13.00
N ASP A 25 -5.50 1.75 -14.05
CA ASP A 25 -6.28 1.67 -15.28
C ASP A 25 -7.37 0.59 -15.20
N ILE A 26 -7.26 -0.33 -14.23
CA ILE A 26 -8.21 -1.43 -14.01
C ILE A 26 -8.99 -1.15 -12.73
N GLU A 27 -10.29 -0.92 -12.87
CA GLU A 27 -11.17 -0.75 -11.72
C GLU A 27 -11.34 -2.06 -10.96
N GLY A 28 -11.43 -2.00 -9.63
CA GLY A 28 -11.75 -3.15 -8.81
C GLY A 28 -10.61 -4.16 -8.61
N GLY A 29 -9.36 -3.87 -9.02
CA GLY A 29 -8.21 -4.76 -8.77
C GLY A 29 -8.07 -5.96 -9.72
N GLY A 30 -8.86 -5.97 -10.81
CA GLY A 30 -8.83 -6.98 -11.86
C GLY A 30 -9.51 -8.29 -11.49
N ALA A 31 -9.11 -9.38 -12.17
CA ALA A 31 -9.85 -10.65 -12.12
C ALA A 31 -9.63 -11.46 -10.83
N ASN A 32 -8.49 -11.26 -10.16
CA ASN A 32 -8.02 -12.18 -9.12
C ASN A 32 -8.15 -11.64 -7.70
N VAL A 33 -8.18 -10.31 -7.52
CA VAL A 33 -8.28 -9.66 -6.20
C VAL A 33 -9.15 -8.43 -6.32
N GLU A 34 -10.21 -8.35 -5.52
CA GLU A 34 -11.07 -7.18 -5.48
C GLU A 34 -10.41 -6.03 -4.69
N TYR A 35 -10.45 -4.82 -5.24
CA TYR A 35 -10.00 -3.60 -4.57
C TYR A 35 -11.04 -2.50 -4.65
N ASN A 36 -11.57 -2.12 -3.48
CA ASN A 36 -12.45 -0.96 -3.33
C ASN A 36 -11.69 0.21 -2.65
N PRO A 37 -11.46 1.34 -3.35
CA PRO A 37 -10.80 2.51 -2.78
C PRO A 37 -11.47 3.06 -1.51
N SER A 38 -12.78 2.83 -1.33
CA SER A 38 -13.54 3.32 -0.17
C SER A 38 -13.07 2.69 1.14
N ASP A 39 -12.64 1.43 1.11
CA ASP A 39 -12.19 0.68 2.30
C ASP A 39 -10.90 1.27 2.88
N ALA A 40 -10.07 1.88 2.03
CA ALA A 40 -8.85 2.55 2.45
C ALA A 40 -9.13 3.67 3.45
N GLN A 41 -10.27 4.36 3.35
CA GLN A 41 -10.63 5.43 4.27
C GLN A 41 -10.80 4.92 5.70
N GLY A 42 -11.50 3.79 5.88
CA GLY A 42 -11.69 3.16 7.18
C GLY A 42 -10.35 2.68 7.75
N TYR A 43 -9.57 1.99 6.93
CA TYR A 43 -8.25 1.49 7.30
C TYR A 43 -7.30 2.60 7.78
N ILE A 44 -7.22 3.71 7.04
CA ILE A 44 -6.38 4.86 7.41
C ILE A 44 -6.85 5.46 8.75
N ARG A 45 -8.15 5.66 8.93
CA ARG A 45 -8.70 6.26 10.16
C ARG A 45 -8.42 5.41 11.38
N ILE A 46 -8.63 4.10 11.30
CA ILE A 46 -8.38 3.16 12.41
C ILE A 46 -6.91 3.22 12.81
N ASN A 47 -6.00 3.06 11.86
CA ASN A 47 -4.55 3.10 12.13
C ASN A 47 -4.07 4.45 12.65
N ALA A 48 -4.66 5.56 12.18
CA ALA A 48 -4.33 6.90 12.65
C ALA A 48 -4.83 7.19 14.06
N THR A 49 -5.82 6.45 14.58
CA THR A 49 -6.43 6.71 15.90
C THR A 49 -5.39 6.80 17.01
N ARG A 50 -4.46 5.85 17.08
CA ARG A 50 -3.41 5.84 18.13
C ARG A 50 -2.47 7.04 18.03
N LEU A 51 -2.17 7.48 16.81
CA LEU A 51 -1.28 8.63 16.57
C LEU A 51 -1.95 9.93 16.99
N LYS A 52 -3.26 10.07 16.69
CA LYS A 52 -4.07 11.21 17.14
C LYS A 52 -4.18 11.26 18.67
N ALA A 53 -4.44 10.12 19.31
CA ALA A 53 -4.50 10.04 20.76
C ALA A 53 -3.17 10.44 21.43
N TYR A 54 -2.06 9.91 20.94
CA TYR A 54 -0.71 10.26 21.42
C TYR A 54 -0.41 11.76 21.26
N HIS A 55 -0.71 12.33 20.09
CA HIS A 55 -0.55 13.75 19.83
C HIS A 55 -1.36 14.63 20.79
N LEU A 56 -2.59 14.22 21.12
CA LEU A 56 -3.43 14.94 22.08
C LEU A 56 -2.86 14.90 23.49
N VAL A 57 -2.26 13.79 23.91
CA VAL A 57 -1.58 13.68 25.21
C VAL A 57 -0.35 14.59 25.23
N ASN A 58 0.49 14.56 24.20
CA ASN A 58 1.70 15.38 24.13
C ASN A 58 1.43 16.88 24.08
N LYS A 59 0.34 17.32 23.46
CA LYS A 59 -0.07 18.73 23.46
C LYS A 59 -0.56 19.24 24.81
N ARG A 60 -0.90 18.35 25.74
CA ARG A 60 -1.39 18.66 27.09
C ARG A 60 -0.28 18.67 28.14
N SER A 61 0.89 18.13 27.82
CA SER A 61 2.11 18.21 28.64
C SER A 61 2.88 19.49 28.32
#